data_AF-H3AKD2-F1
#
_entry.id   AF-H3AKD2-F1
#
_cell.length_a   1.000
_cell.length_b   1.000
_cell.length_c   1.000
_cell.angle_alpha   90.00
_cell.angle_beta   90.00
_cell.angle_gamma   90.00
#
_symmetry.space_group_name_H-M   'P 1'
#
loop_
_entity.id
_entity.type
_entity.pdbx_description
1 polymer ?
#
loop_
_entity_poly.entity_id
_entity_poly.type
_entity_poly.pdbx_seq_one_letter_code
_entity_poly.pdbx_strand_id
1 'polypeptide(L)'
;MGQITAVHVTTSSLKQIVSLSVRHPSKVTTNCCKSISKSKVPYPILKFRVHSALGPCKRAVIFYTSDVGPICSDPNARWVKEKVRELNLDANANIAENFN
;
A
#
# COMPACT_ATOMS: atom_id res chain seq x y z
N MET A 1 -7.72 -6.38 39.03
CA MET A 1 -8.66 -5.70 39.94
C MET A 1 -9.15 -4.44 39.25
N GLY A 2 -10.24 -4.52 38.48
CA GLY A 2 -10.82 -3.39 37.76
C GLY A 2 -12.31 -3.60 37.71
N GLN A 3 -13.08 -2.69 38.31
CA GLN A 3 -14.51 -2.85 38.55
C GLN A 3 -15.29 -2.66 37.24
N ILE A 4 -16.20 -3.59 36.94
CA ILE A 4 -17.18 -3.45 35.85
C ILE A 4 -18.37 -2.70 36.44
N THR A 5 -18.53 -1.42 36.13
CA THR A 5 -19.76 -0.70 36.45
C THR A 5 -20.85 -1.10 35.46
N ALA A 6 -21.78 -1.93 35.92
CA ALA A 6 -22.96 -2.33 35.18
C ALA A 6 -23.91 -1.12 35.06
N VAL A 7 -24.06 -0.58 33.85
CA VAL A 7 -25.05 0.47 33.60
C VAL A 7 -26.42 -0.21 33.49
N HIS A 8 -27.26 -0.05 34.51
CA HIS A 8 -28.63 -0.57 34.52
C HIS A 8 -29.51 0.27 33.58
N VAL A 9 -29.64 -0.16 32.32
CA VAL A 9 -30.70 0.34 31.44
C VAL A 9 -31.95 -0.49 31.72
N THR A 10 -32.91 0.09 32.44
CA THR A 10 -34.22 -0.48 32.75
C THR A 10 -35.26 0.10 31.81
N THR A 11 -35.57 -0.60 30.72
CA THR A 11 -36.90 -0.55 30.09
C THR A 11 -37.27 -1.95 29.63
N SER A 12 -38.51 -2.35 29.90
CA SER A 12 -39.09 -3.68 29.72
C SER A 12 -38.79 -4.35 28.38
N SER A 13 -38.50 -5.65 28.47
CA SER A 13 -38.50 -6.68 27.41
C SER A 13 -37.41 -6.58 26.32
N LEU A 14 -36.61 -7.66 26.28
CA LEU A 14 -35.52 -7.99 25.35
C LEU A 14 -34.27 -7.09 25.43
N LYS A 15 -33.42 -7.37 26.43
CA LYS A 15 -32.02 -6.93 26.46
C LYS A 15 -31.25 -7.61 25.33
N GLN A 16 -31.24 -7.02 24.14
CA GLN A 16 -30.29 -7.39 23.10
C GLN A 16 -28.91 -6.94 23.58
N ILE A 17 -28.06 -7.89 23.99
CA ILE A 17 -26.67 -7.62 24.37
C ILE A 17 -25.93 -7.30 23.08
N VAL A 18 -25.95 -6.02 22.67
CA VAL A 18 -25.06 -5.55 21.61
C VAL A 18 -23.68 -5.37 22.23
N SER A 19 -22.82 -6.36 22.05
CA SER A 19 -21.41 -6.26 22.37
C SER A 19 -20.80 -5.16 21.50
N LEU A 20 -20.64 -3.95 22.05
CA LEU A 20 -19.94 -2.87 21.38
C LEU A 20 -18.44 -3.21 21.35
N SER A 21 -17.98 -3.86 20.28
CA SER A 21 -16.55 -3.99 20.00
C SER A 21 -16.01 -2.62 19.58
N VAL A 22 -15.72 -1.75 20.56
CA VAL A 22 -14.96 -0.53 20.32
C VAL A 22 -13.57 -0.96 19.85
N ARG A 23 -13.35 -0.90 18.54
CA ARG A 23 -12.03 -1.16 17.96
C ARG A 23 -11.13 -0.01 18.39
N HIS A 24 -10.21 -0.29 19.31
CA HIS A 24 -9.11 0.62 19.61
C HIS A 24 -8.39 0.92 18.29
N PRO A 25 -8.02 2.17 17.97
CA PRO A 25 -7.23 2.44 16.79
C PRO A 25 -5.91 1.68 16.91
N SER A 26 -5.76 0.61 16.14
CA SER A 26 -4.47 -0.03 15.97
C SER A 26 -3.57 1.00 15.28
N LYS A 27 -2.32 1.10 15.73
CA LYS A 27 -1.33 1.95 15.08
C LYS A 27 -1.14 1.45 13.65
N VAL A 28 -1.81 2.04 12.68
CA VAL A 28 -1.66 1.72 11.26
C VAL A 28 -0.33 2.29 10.82
N THR A 29 0.72 1.46 10.81
CA THR A 29 1.98 1.79 10.15
C THR A 29 1.73 1.83 8.65
N THR A 30 1.57 3.06 8.11
CA THR A 30 1.46 3.26 6.67
C THR A 30 2.83 2.96 6.04
N ASN A 31 2.94 1.83 5.36
CA ASN A 31 4.14 1.50 4.58
C ASN A 31 4.07 2.27 3.25
N CYS A 32 4.82 3.36 3.16
CA CYS A 32 4.86 4.24 1.99
C CYS A 32 6.24 4.87 1.79
N CYS A 33 6.46 5.43 0.60
CA CYS A 33 7.71 6.12 0.27
C CYS A 33 7.81 7.46 0.99
N LYS A 34 8.71 7.58 1.98
CA LYS A 34 9.06 8.87 2.60
C LYS A 34 10.18 9.60 1.84
N SER A 35 11.06 8.83 1.20
CA SER A 35 12.12 9.30 0.33
C SER A 35 11.99 8.66 -1.05
N ILE A 36 12.55 9.33 -2.06
CA ILE A 36 12.57 8.87 -3.46
C ILE A 36 13.99 9.01 -4.00
N SER A 37 14.42 8.06 -4.81
CA SER A 37 15.71 8.08 -5.49
C SER A 37 15.56 8.54 -6.93
N LYS A 38 16.47 9.42 -7.37
CA LYS A 38 16.62 9.79 -8.79
C LYS A 38 17.61 8.88 -9.54
N SER A 39 18.45 8.15 -8.80
CA SER A 39 19.47 7.26 -9.36
C SER A 39 18.83 6.03 -10.01
N LYS A 40 19.45 5.54 -11.08
CA LYS A 40 19.03 4.29 -11.72
C LYS A 40 19.16 3.13 -10.73
N VAL A 41 18.19 2.22 -10.77
CA VAL A 41 18.23 0.97 -10.01
C VAL A 41 19.16 0.00 -10.74
N PRO A 42 20.21 -0.52 -10.09
CA PRO A 42 21.17 -1.43 -10.72
C PRO A 42 20.69 -2.89 -10.77
N TYR A 43 19.56 -3.20 -10.14
CA TYR A 43 19.01 -4.55 -10.03
C TYR A 43 17.93 -4.82 -11.10
N PRO A 44 17.70 -6.08 -11.47
CA PRO A 44 16.58 -6.46 -12.33
C PRO A 44 15.24 -6.01 -11.73
N ILE A 45 14.47 -5.26 -12.52
CA ILE A 45 13.14 -4.77 -12.13
C ILE A 45 12.10 -5.73 -12.70
N LEU A 46 11.31 -6.34 -11.82
CA LEU A 46 10.32 -7.33 -12.19
C LEU A 46 8.96 -6.70 -12.51
N LYS A 47 8.58 -5.69 -11.73
CA LYS A 47 7.31 -4.97 -11.86
C LYS A 47 7.40 -3.64 -11.16
N PHE A 48 6.38 -2.80 -11.37
CA PHE A 48 6.28 -1.51 -10.70
C PHE A 48 4.88 -1.26 -10.15
N ARG A 49 4.77 -0.32 -9.22
CA ARG A 49 3.52 0.24 -8.74
C ARG A 49 3.65 1.75 -8.60
N VAL A 50 2.64 2.49 -9.06
CA VAL A 50 2.58 3.94 -8.82
C VAL A 50 1.95 4.20 -7.45
N HIS A 51 2.62 5.01 -6.63
CA HIS A 51 2.15 5.44 -5.32
C HIS A 51 1.81 6.92 -5.33
N SER A 52 0.55 7.23 -5.02
CA SER A 52 0.07 8.61 -4.84
C SER A 52 0.64 9.23 -3.58
N ALA A 53 0.77 10.56 -3.56
CA ALA A 53 1.13 11.27 -2.33
C ALA A 53 -0.03 11.21 -1.33
N LEU A 54 0.26 10.89 -0.07
CA LEU A 54 -0.71 10.86 1.02
C LEU A 54 -0.02 11.17 2.36
N GLY A 55 -0.39 12.28 3.00
CA GLY A 55 0.23 12.70 4.27
C GLY A 55 1.76 12.82 4.17
N PRO A 56 2.56 12.14 5.02
CA PRO A 56 4.02 12.17 4.95
C PRO A 56 4.61 11.40 3.76
N CYS A 57 3.79 10.70 2.97
CA CYS A 57 4.21 9.88 1.84
C CYS A 57 4.39 10.75 0.58
N LYS A 58 5.53 10.59 -0.09
CA LYS A 58 5.83 11.23 -1.37
C LYS A 58 5.24 10.42 -2.52
N ARG A 59 4.86 11.12 -3.59
CA ARG A 59 4.53 10.49 -4.87
C ARG A 59 5.75 9.77 -5.42
N ALA A 60 5.63 8.49 -5.72
CA ALA A 60 6.75 7.65 -6.15
C ALA A 60 6.31 6.55 -7.10
N VAL A 61 7.24 6.08 -7.93
CA VAL A 61 7.13 4.77 -8.59
C VAL A 61 7.92 3.77 -7.75
N ILE A 62 7.26 2.72 -7.29
CA ILE A 62 7.88 1.63 -6.53
C ILE A 62 8.28 0.55 -7.51
N PHE A 63 9.57 0.31 -7.68
CA PHE A 63 10.09 -0.82 -8.44
C PHE A 63 10.34 -2.01 -7.53
N TYR A 64 9.79 -3.17 -7.89
CA TYR A 64 10.07 -4.43 -7.21
C TYR A 64 11.24 -5.10 -7.90
N THR A 65 12.33 -5.27 -7.17
CA THR A 65 13.55 -5.92 -7.66
C THR A 65 13.64 -7.35 -7.16
N SER A 66 14.37 -8.21 -7.87
CA SER A 66 14.65 -9.59 -7.45
C SER A 66 15.49 -9.68 -6.19
N ASP A 67 16.42 -8.75 -5.98
CA ASP A 67 17.52 -8.92 -5.03
C ASP A 67 17.34 -8.15 -3.71
N VAL A 68 16.85 -6.90 -3.78
CA VAL A 68 16.85 -5.98 -2.62
C VAL A 68 15.45 -5.53 -2.21
N GLY A 69 14.42 -6.01 -2.91
CA GLY A 69 13.03 -5.68 -2.63
C GLY A 69 12.55 -4.36 -3.28
N PRO A 70 11.54 -3.69 -2.69
CA PRO A 70 10.89 -2.53 -3.29
C PRO A 70 11.73 -1.25 -3.12
N ILE A 71 11.97 -0.54 -4.23
CA ILE A 71 12.71 0.72 -4.28
C ILE A 71 11.79 1.86 -4.72
N CYS A 72 11.78 2.95 -3.96
CA CYS A 72 11.03 4.17 -4.29
C CYS A 72 11.84 5.07 -5.24
N SER A 73 11.34 5.27 -6.45
CA SER A 73 11.97 6.08 -7.49
C SER A 73 11.16 7.33 -7.85
N ASP A 74 11.86 8.39 -8.25
CA ASP A 74 11.25 9.67 -8.63
C ASP A 74 10.50 9.53 -9.97
N PRO A 75 9.16 9.73 -10.00
CA PRO A 75 8.36 9.62 -11.23
C PRO A 75 8.77 10.62 -12.32
N ASN A 76 9.48 11.69 -11.95
CA ASN A 76 9.93 12.71 -12.90
C ASN A 76 11.25 12.36 -13.58
N ALA A 77 12.02 11.41 -13.06
CA ALA A 77 13.29 11.01 -13.66
C ALA A 77 13.06 10.33 -15.02
N ARG A 78 13.88 10.69 -16.02
CA ARG A 78 13.70 10.21 -17.41
C ARG A 78 13.71 8.68 -17.52
N TRP A 79 14.69 8.05 -16.87
CA TRP A 79 14.83 6.58 -16.87
C TRP A 79 13.65 5.86 -16.23
N VAL A 80 12.99 6.48 -15.24
CA VAL A 80 11.81 5.89 -14.57
C VAL A 80 10.66 5.82 -15.57
N LYS A 81 10.43 6.90 -16.32
CA LYS A 81 9.39 6.94 -17.36
C LYS A 81 9.66 5.94 -18.49
N GLU A 82 10.91 5.86 -18.93
CA GLU A 82 11.36 4.89 -19.93
C GLU A 82 11.11 3.45 -19.47
N LYS A 83 11.55 3.10 -18.26
CA LYS A 83 11.39 1.75 -17.69
C LYS A 83 9.92 1.38 -17.43
N VAL A 84 9.10 2.33 -16.98
CA VAL A 84 7.65 2.10 -16.82
C VAL A 84 6.98 1.80 -18.15
N ARG A 85 7.37 2.51 -19.23
CA ARG A 85 6.84 2.24 -20.58
C ARG A 85 7.25 0.84 -21.04
N GLU A 86 8.53 0.48 -20.90
CA GLU A 86 9.04 -0.86 -21.24
C GLU A 86 8.24 -1.97 -20.57
N LEU A 87 8.08 -1.90 -19.23
CA LEU A 87 7.34 -2.91 -18.47
C LEU A 87 5.85 -2.99 -18.85
N ASN A 88 5.23 -1.88 -19.25
CA ASN A 88 3.85 -1.90 -19.75
C ASN A 88 3.73 -2.57 -21.13
N LEU A 89 4.72 -2.38 -22.00
CA LEU A 89 4.77 -3.05 -23.30
C LEU A 89 4.96 -4.56 -23.10
N ASP A 90 5.87 -4.95 -22.22
CA ASP A 90 6.10 -6.36 -21.88
C ASP A 90 4.84 -6.99 -21.30
N ALA A 91 4.17 -6.33 -20.36
CA ALA A 91 2.91 -6.82 -19.78
C ALA A 91 1.81 -6.98 -20.84
N ASN A 92 1.69 -6.03 -21.77
CA ASN A 92 0.71 -6.11 -22.86
C ASN A 92 1.04 -7.23 -23.85
N ALA A 93 2.31 -7.42 -24.20
CA ALA A 93 2.74 -8.52 -25.06
C ALA A 93 2.42 -9.88 -24.41
N ASN A 94 2.71 -10.05 -23.12
CA ASN A 94 2.37 -11.28 -22.39
C ASN A 94 0.85 -11.54 -22.31
N ILE A 95 0.02 -10.49 -22.31
CA ILE A 95 -1.44 -10.64 -22.41
C ILE A 95 -1.81 -11.11 -23.81
N ALA A 96 -1.29 -10.46 -24.86
CA ALA A 96 -1.60 -10.82 -26.25
C ALA A 96 -1.21 -12.27 -26.60
N GLU A 97 -0.07 -12.75 -26.11
CA GLU A 97 0.39 -14.13 -26.31
C GLU A 97 -0.47 -15.16 -25.57
N ASN A 98 -1.23 -14.78 -24.52
CA ASN A 98 -2.12 -15.69 -23.80
C ASN A 98 -3.46 -15.93 -24.51
N PHE A 99 -3.72 -15.21 -25.61
CA PHE A 99 -4.94 -15.34 -26.42
C PHE A 99 -4.69 -16.02 -27.77
N ASN A 100 -3.51 -16.61 -28.02
CA ASN A 100 -3.17 -17.35 -29.24
C ASN A 100 -2.92 -18.83 -28.96
#